data_AF-A0A454VZA1-F1
#
_entry.id   AF-A0A454VZA1-F1
#
_cell.length_a   1.000
_cell.length_b   1.000
_cell.length_c   1.000
_cell.angle_alpha   90.00
_cell.angle_beta   90.00
_cell.angle_gamma   90.00
#
_symmetry.space_group_name_H-M   'P 1'
#
loop_
_entity.id
_entity.type
_entity.pdbx_description
1 polymer ?
#
loop_
_entity_poly.entity_id
_entity_poly.type
_entity_poly.pdbx_seq_one_letter_code
_entity_poly.pdbx_strand_id
1 'polypeptide(L)'
;APLGAEQTLEVAYRMRAFDVWVHEQDLRTALGVPGNLDSPGAHVVRDVLLEALPKVVAKDAGAPASSAVVFDVTGPVEFLRTVRVDAEGRGSIDGAPSLGPAVTLATDWETYVRLACGRVRAADAADRIKVEGDERLARAILDNFAVTPN
;
A
#
# COMPACT_ATOMS: atom_id res chain seq x y z
N ALA A 1 3.94 18.40 -16.22
CA ALA A 1 3.11 17.84 -15.12
C ALA A 1 2.44 18.99 -14.35
N PRO A 2 1.38 18.77 -13.54
CA PRO A 2 0.78 19.82 -12.69
C PRO A 2 1.78 20.56 -11.77
N LEU A 3 3.01 20.05 -11.61
CA LEU A 3 4.12 20.67 -10.88
C LEU A 3 5.24 21.25 -11.79
N GLY A 4 5.00 21.42 -13.09
CA GLY A 4 5.99 21.95 -14.04
C GLY A 4 7.13 20.99 -14.41
N ALA A 5 7.26 19.85 -13.74
CA ALA A 5 8.24 18.82 -14.11
C ALA A 5 7.88 18.13 -15.43
N GLU A 6 8.89 17.84 -16.25
CA GLU A 6 8.77 16.93 -17.38
C GLU A 6 8.57 15.50 -16.86
N GLN A 7 7.62 14.77 -17.45
CA GLN A 7 7.36 13.37 -17.14
C GLN A 7 6.93 12.66 -18.43
N THR A 8 7.12 11.35 -18.49
CA THR A 8 6.64 10.55 -19.62
C THR A 8 5.12 10.53 -19.66
N LEU A 9 4.55 10.33 -20.86
CA LEU A 9 3.10 10.15 -21.00
C LEU A 9 2.59 8.94 -20.20
N GLU A 10 3.39 7.89 -20.12
CA GLU A 10 3.09 6.71 -19.31
C GLU A 10 2.85 7.08 -17.84
N VAL A 11 3.78 7.81 -17.21
CA VAL A 11 3.63 8.27 -15.81
C VAL A 11 2.40 9.16 -15.68
N ALA A 12 2.19 10.09 -16.63
CA ALA A 12 1.05 11.00 -16.59
C ALA A 12 -0.30 10.27 -16.64
N TYR A 13 -0.48 9.33 -17.56
CA TYR A 13 -1.72 8.57 -17.69
C TYR A 13 -1.93 7.58 -16.55
N ARG A 14 -0.86 6.95 -16.05
CA ARG A 14 -0.93 6.05 -14.89
C ARG A 14 -1.41 6.78 -13.65
N MET A 15 -0.83 7.95 -13.34
CA MET A 15 -1.28 8.77 -12.22
C MET A 15 -2.69 9.30 -12.42
N ARG A 16 -3.09 9.64 -13.64
CA ARG A 16 -4.48 10.06 -13.90
C ARG A 16 -5.48 8.93 -13.66
N ALA A 17 -5.16 7.71 -14.07
CA ALA A 17 -5.99 6.53 -13.81
C ALA A 17 -6.08 6.23 -12.30
N PHE A 18 -4.97 6.36 -11.58
CA PHE A 18 -4.92 6.28 -10.12
C PHE A 18 -5.87 7.29 -9.47
N ASP A 19 -5.72 8.58 -9.78
CA ASP A 19 -6.50 9.66 -9.15
C ASP A 19 -8.00 9.50 -9.40
N VAL A 20 -8.38 9.20 -10.65
CA VAL A 20 -9.78 9.02 -11.03
C VAL A 20 -10.40 7.86 -10.27
N TRP A 21 -9.72 6.71 -10.20
CA TRP A 21 -10.28 5.55 -9.53
C TRP A 21 -10.40 5.75 -8.01
N VAL A 22 -9.38 6.33 -7.36
CA VAL A 22 -9.43 6.63 -5.91
C VAL A 22 -10.56 7.59 -5.60
N HIS A 23 -10.71 8.67 -6.38
CA HIS A 23 -11.78 9.64 -6.17
C HIS A 23 -13.17 9.09 -6.50
N GLU A 24 -13.29 8.16 -7.45
CA GLU A 24 -14.53 7.43 -7.67
C GLU A 24 -14.93 6.65 -6.40
N GLN A 25 -13.98 5.96 -5.74
CA GLN A 25 -14.27 5.23 -4.51
C GLN A 25 -14.61 6.18 -3.35
N ASP A 26 -13.94 7.34 -3.26
CA ASP A 26 -14.26 8.39 -2.28
C ASP A 26 -15.73 8.84 -2.44
N LEU A 27 -16.17 9.11 -3.68
CA LEU A 27 -17.55 9.49 -3.99
C LEU A 27 -18.55 8.38 -3.68
N ARG A 28 -18.25 7.13 -4.06
CA ARG A 28 -19.12 5.98 -3.80
C ARG A 28 -19.33 5.77 -2.30
N THR A 29 -18.25 5.89 -1.53
CA THR A 29 -18.29 5.82 -0.06
C THR A 29 -19.17 6.92 0.51
N ALA A 30 -18.98 8.17 0.07
CA ALA A 30 -19.77 9.31 0.55
C ALA A 30 -21.26 9.20 0.21
N LEU A 31 -21.60 8.58 -0.93
CA LEU A 31 -22.98 8.37 -1.38
C LEU A 31 -23.59 7.07 -0.86
N GLY A 32 -22.84 6.24 -0.12
CA GLY A 32 -23.33 4.97 0.40
C GLY A 32 -23.67 3.93 -0.67
N VAL A 33 -22.99 3.97 -1.82
CA VAL A 33 -23.20 3.01 -2.93
C VAL A 33 -22.02 2.03 -3.05
N PRO A 34 -22.23 0.80 -3.57
CA PRO A 34 -21.17 -0.21 -3.66
C PRO A 34 -19.92 0.26 -4.44
N GLY A 35 -18.75 -0.21 -4.01
CA GLY A 35 -17.45 0.07 -4.62
C GLY A 35 -17.21 -0.66 -5.95
N ASN A 36 -16.40 -0.08 -6.82
CA ASN A 36 -15.95 -0.65 -8.11
C ASN A 36 -14.55 -1.27 -7.95
N LEU A 37 -14.43 -2.13 -6.94
CA LEU A 37 -13.17 -2.45 -6.27
C LEU A 37 -12.22 -3.34 -7.09
N ASP A 38 -12.73 -4.02 -8.12
CA ASP A 38 -11.99 -4.91 -9.04
C ASP A 38 -11.93 -4.39 -10.48
N SER A 39 -12.35 -3.14 -10.72
CA SER A 39 -12.27 -2.56 -12.05
C SER A 39 -10.83 -2.47 -12.57
N PRO A 40 -10.59 -2.29 -13.88
CA PRO A 40 -9.24 -2.13 -14.42
C PRO A 40 -8.40 -1.04 -13.73
N GLY A 41 -9.03 0.04 -13.24
CA GLY A 41 -8.36 1.09 -12.46
C GLY A 41 -7.80 0.60 -11.12
N ALA A 42 -8.46 -0.39 -10.49
CA ALA A 42 -8.01 -0.97 -9.23
C ALA A 42 -6.65 -1.67 -9.36
N HIS A 43 -6.38 -2.33 -10.49
CA HIS A 43 -5.08 -2.95 -10.75
C HIS A 43 -3.97 -1.92 -10.99
N VAL A 44 -4.28 -0.81 -11.66
CA VAL A 44 -3.34 0.31 -11.81
C VAL A 44 -2.99 0.87 -10.43
N VAL A 45 -3.99 1.07 -9.58
CA VAL A 45 -3.83 1.56 -8.20
C VAL A 45 -3.00 0.58 -7.38
N ARG A 46 -3.29 -0.72 -7.42
CA ARG A 46 -2.49 -1.76 -6.76
C ARG A 46 -1.01 -1.60 -7.13
N ASP A 47 -0.69 -1.55 -8.42
CA ASP A 47 0.69 -1.54 -8.87
C ASP A 47 1.42 -0.25 -8.45
N VAL A 48 0.73 0.91 -8.47
CA VAL A 48 1.29 2.18 -7.95
C VAL A 48 1.57 2.09 -6.45
N LEU A 49 0.63 1.54 -5.66
CA LEU A 49 0.81 1.42 -4.22
C LEU A 49 1.91 0.42 -3.85
N LEU A 50 2.05 -0.68 -4.61
CA LEU A 50 3.12 -1.66 -4.41
C LEU A 50 4.51 -1.06 -4.63
N GLU A 51 4.67 -0.15 -5.59
CA GLU A 51 5.95 0.54 -5.87
C GLU A 51 6.40 1.44 -4.70
N ALA A 52 5.46 1.90 -3.87
CA ALA A 52 5.78 2.73 -2.72
C ALA A 52 6.25 1.92 -1.49
N LEU A 53 5.85 0.65 -1.38
CA LEU A 53 6.10 -0.18 -0.19
C LEU A 53 7.58 -0.31 0.20
N PRO A 54 8.54 -0.49 -0.73
CA PRO A 54 9.97 -0.53 -0.38
C PRO A 54 10.44 0.71 0.39
N LYS A 55 9.99 1.90 -0.02
CA LYS A 55 10.31 3.16 0.67
C LYS A 55 9.64 3.19 2.05
N VAL A 56 8.35 2.88 2.12
CA VAL A 56 7.59 2.88 3.39
C VAL A 56 8.25 1.97 4.42
N VAL A 57 8.57 0.73 4.04
CA VAL A 57 9.12 -0.27 4.97
C VAL A 57 10.58 0.01 5.33
N ALA A 58 11.45 0.17 4.32
CA ALA A 58 12.89 0.24 4.57
C ALA A 58 13.32 1.62 5.07
N LYS A 59 12.77 2.70 4.50
CA LYS A 59 13.19 4.06 4.78
C LYS A 59 12.33 4.74 5.85
N ASP A 60 11.01 4.74 5.67
CA ASP A 60 10.13 5.57 6.50
C ASP A 60 9.82 4.88 7.85
N ALA A 61 9.56 3.57 7.85
CA ALA A 61 9.35 2.77 9.05
C ALA A 61 10.64 2.22 9.68
N GLY A 62 11.75 2.22 8.93
CA GLY A 62 13.07 1.81 9.42
C GLY A 62 13.18 0.32 9.73
N ALA A 63 12.59 -0.55 8.90
CA ALA A 63 12.74 -2.00 9.04
C ALA A 63 14.24 -2.39 9.10
N PRO A 64 14.63 -3.32 9.99
CA PRO A 64 16.04 -3.71 10.14
C PRO A 64 16.65 -4.24 8.84
N ALA A 65 17.96 -4.04 8.68
CA ALA A 65 18.70 -4.67 7.59
C ALA A 65 18.57 -6.20 7.66
N SER A 66 18.61 -6.87 6.51
CA SER A 66 18.41 -8.33 6.40
C SER A 66 17.07 -8.83 6.96
N SER A 67 16.00 -8.05 6.78
CA SER A 67 14.64 -8.41 7.21
C SER A 67 13.65 -8.48 6.04
N ALA A 68 12.47 -9.02 6.32
CA ALA A 68 11.38 -9.08 5.37
C ALA A 68 10.04 -8.73 6.05
N VAL A 69 9.19 -8.03 5.32
CA VAL A 69 7.81 -7.69 5.73
C VAL A 69 6.86 -8.24 4.67
N VAL A 70 5.83 -8.96 5.09
CA VAL A 70 4.82 -9.52 4.20
C VAL A 70 3.54 -8.69 4.29
N PHE A 71 2.96 -8.38 3.13
CA PHE A 71 1.62 -7.84 2.97
C PHE A 71 0.75 -8.92 2.34
N ASP A 72 -0.28 -9.36 3.07
CA ASP A 72 -1.28 -10.34 2.65
C ASP A 72 -2.63 -9.65 2.49
N VAL A 73 -2.96 -9.30 1.25
CA VAL A 73 -4.16 -8.52 0.93
C VAL A 73 -5.16 -9.41 0.21
N THR A 74 -6.35 -9.51 0.80
CA THR A 74 -7.45 -10.34 0.31
C THR A 74 -8.57 -9.50 -0.31
N GLY A 75 -9.51 -10.14 -1.00
CA GLY A 75 -10.69 -9.50 -1.57
C GLY A 75 -10.63 -9.39 -3.10
N PRO A 76 -11.35 -8.42 -3.70
CA PRO A 76 -11.53 -8.37 -5.15
C PRO A 76 -10.23 -8.16 -5.95
N VAL A 77 -9.22 -7.53 -5.34
CA VAL A 77 -7.85 -7.48 -5.84
C VAL A 77 -6.92 -8.04 -4.77
N GLU A 78 -6.61 -9.32 -4.89
CA GLU A 78 -5.75 -10.03 -3.95
C GLU A 78 -4.27 -10.00 -4.36
N PHE A 79 -3.39 -9.96 -3.36
CA PHE A 79 -1.96 -10.19 -3.56
C PHE A 79 -1.28 -10.55 -2.24
N LEU A 80 -0.24 -11.37 -2.35
CA LEU A 80 0.79 -11.52 -1.34
C LEU A 80 2.09 -10.92 -1.88
N ARG A 81 2.68 -9.98 -1.14
CA ARG A 81 3.94 -9.35 -1.50
C ARG A 81 4.88 -9.28 -0.32
N THR A 82 6.15 -9.52 -0.59
CA THR A 82 7.22 -9.43 0.41
C THR A 82 8.08 -8.22 0.08
N VAL A 83 8.19 -7.28 1.02
CA VAL A 83 9.24 -6.27 0.99
C VAL A 83 10.46 -6.83 1.70
N ARG A 84 11.62 -6.84 1.04
CA ARG A 84 12.89 -7.31 1.59
C ARG A 84 13.83 -6.13 1.78
N VAL A 85 14.48 -6.08 2.93
CA VAL A 85 15.50 -5.07 3.24
C VAL A 85 16.86 -5.75 3.20
N ASP A 86 17.73 -5.32 2.28
CA ASP A 86 19.08 -5.87 2.14
C ASP A 86 20.01 -5.47 3.32
N ALA A 87 21.25 -5.93 3.28
CA ALA A 87 22.24 -5.63 4.31
C ALA A 87 22.61 -4.14 4.37
N GLU A 88 22.44 -3.41 3.27
CA GLU A 88 22.66 -1.97 3.17
C GLU A 88 21.42 -1.14 3.55
N GLY A 89 20.32 -1.78 3.94
CA GLY A 89 19.08 -1.11 4.35
C GLY A 89 18.19 -0.70 3.17
N ARG A 90 18.41 -1.21 1.96
CA ARG A 90 17.59 -0.88 0.79
C ARG A 90 16.43 -1.86 0.66
N GLY A 91 15.24 -1.31 0.42
CA GLY A 91 14.03 -2.08 0.18
C GLY A 91 13.90 -2.54 -1.27
N SER A 92 13.42 -3.77 -1.48
CA SER A 92 12.89 -4.28 -2.74
C SER A 92 11.57 -5.02 -2.49
N ILE A 93 10.77 -5.25 -3.52
CA ILE A 93 9.49 -5.97 -3.40
C ILE A 93 9.40 -7.08 -4.43
N ASP A 94 8.92 -8.24 -4.00
CA ASP A 94 8.65 -9.39 -4.87
C ASP A 94 7.39 -10.16 -4.41
N GLY A 95 6.99 -11.15 -5.22
CA GLY A 95 5.90 -12.07 -4.91
C GLY A 95 6.34 -13.38 -4.25
N ALA A 96 7.64 -13.54 -3.95
CA ALA A 96 8.12 -14.76 -3.32
C ALA A 96 7.76 -14.73 -1.82
N PRO A 97 7.22 -15.81 -1.26
CA PRO A 97 6.89 -15.86 0.16
C PRO A 97 8.14 -15.73 1.02
N SER A 98 7.97 -15.27 2.26
CA SER A 98 8.98 -15.33 3.31
C SER A 98 8.54 -16.30 4.40
N LEU A 99 9.42 -17.22 4.80
CA LEU A 99 9.12 -18.21 5.84
C LEU A 99 9.37 -17.70 7.26
N GLY A 100 10.01 -16.54 7.41
CA GLY A 100 10.26 -15.90 8.70
C GLY A 100 10.29 -14.38 8.56
N PRO A 101 9.18 -13.75 8.12
CA PRO A 101 9.12 -12.30 8.07
C PRO A 101 9.17 -11.72 9.48
N ALA A 102 9.77 -10.54 9.61
CA ALA A 102 9.74 -9.77 10.85
C ALA A 102 8.31 -9.33 11.18
N VAL A 103 7.51 -9.02 10.15
CA VAL A 103 6.10 -8.64 10.26
C VAL A 103 5.32 -9.23 9.10
N THR A 104 4.12 -9.74 9.38
CA THR A 104 3.05 -9.96 8.39
C THR A 104 1.90 -9.02 8.70
N LEU A 105 1.52 -8.19 7.73
CA LEU A 105 0.33 -7.34 7.75
C LEU A 105 -0.73 -7.95 6.83
N ALA A 106 -1.87 -8.35 7.39
CA ALA A 106 -2.99 -8.88 6.62
C ALA A 106 -4.22 -7.97 6.73
N THR A 107 -4.90 -7.73 5.61
CA THR A 107 -6.07 -6.84 5.51
C THR A 107 -6.89 -7.17 4.25
N ASP A 108 -8.10 -6.62 4.14
CA ASP A 108 -8.84 -6.60 2.87
C ASP A 108 -8.37 -5.45 1.95
N TRP A 109 -8.64 -5.58 0.66
CA TRP A 109 -8.27 -4.63 -0.39
C TRP A 109 -8.83 -3.22 -0.18
N GLU A 110 -10.08 -3.09 0.27
CA GLU A 110 -10.68 -1.77 0.48
C GLU A 110 -9.97 -1.04 1.63
N THR A 111 -9.75 -1.75 2.73
CA THR A 111 -9.00 -1.22 3.89
C THR A 111 -7.56 -0.87 3.49
N TYR A 112 -6.88 -1.72 2.71
CA TYR A 112 -5.53 -1.46 2.20
C TYR A 112 -5.47 -0.13 1.42
N VAL A 113 -6.34 0.06 0.44
CA VAL A 113 -6.39 1.29 -0.38
C VAL A 113 -6.66 2.50 0.50
N ARG A 114 -7.64 2.40 1.40
CA ARG A 114 -8.03 3.53 2.25
C ARG A 114 -6.90 3.94 3.19
N LEU A 115 -6.14 2.99 3.72
CA LEU A 115 -4.95 3.30 4.53
C LEU A 115 -3.85 3.91 3.66
N ALA A 116 -3.51 3.28 2.54
CA ALA A 116 -2.40 3.70 1.68
C ALA A 116 -2.64 5.06 1.00
N CYS A 117 -3.91 5.43 0.80
CA CYS A 117 -4.32 6.74 0.31
C CYS A 117 -4.66 7.72 1.46
N GLY A 118 -4.48 7.36 2.73
CA GLY A 118 -4.71 8.27 3.86
C GLY A 118 -6.19 8.62 4.14
N ARG A 119 -7.15 7.83 3.65
CA ARG A 119 -8.60 8.01 3.84
C ARG A 119 -9.11 7.45 5.17
N VAL A 120 -8.34 6.57 5.80
CA VAL A 120 -8.62 6.04 7.14
C VAL A 120 -7.32 5.92 7.91
N ARG A 121 -7.36 6.13 9.23
CA ARG A 121 -6.21 5.88 10.09
C ARG A 121 -6.20 4.41 10.49
N ALA A 122 -5.01 3.85 10.69
CA ALA A 122 -4.87 2.46 11.13
C ALA A 122 -5.62 2.16 12.43
N ALA A 123 -5.67 3.13 13.36
CA ALA A 123 -6.43 2.99 14.61
C ALA A 123 -7.94 2.83 14.39
N ASP A 124 -8.50 3.44 13.34
CA ASP A 124 -9.93 3.39 13.01
C ASP A 124 -10.30 2.14 12.19
N ALA A 125 -9.32 1.36 11.74
CA ALA A 125 -9.48 0.13 10.98
C ALA A 125 -8.80 -1.07 11.65
N ALA A 126 -8.48 -0.97 12.95
CA ALA A 126 -7.70 -1.97 13.66
C ALA A 126 -8.38 -3.35 13.71
N ASP A 127 -9.71 -3.40 13.65
CA ASP A 127 -10.50 -4.64 13.58
C ASP A 127 -10.37 -5.36 12.23
N ARG A 128 -9.90 -4.67 11.19
CA ARG A 128 -9.70 -5.17 9.83
C ARG A 128 -8.24 -5.40 9.46
N ILE A 129 -7.32 -5.07 10.37
CA ILE A 129 -5.87 -5.25 10.18
C ILE A 129 -5.39 -6.32 11.16
N LYS A 130 -4.83 -7.40 10.63
CA LYS A 130 -4.14 -8.41 11.43
C LYS A 130 -2.63 -8.20 11.33
N VAL A 131 -1.97 -8.21 12.47
CA VAL A 131 -0.52 -8.10 12.60
C VAL A 131 0.03 -9.38 13.21
N GLU A 132 1.07 -9.94 12.61
CA GLU A 132 1.88 -11.01 13.20
C GLU A 132 3.36 -10.60 13.19
N GLY A 133 4.11 -10.93 14.24
CA GLY A 133 5.53 -10.57 14.37
C GLY A 133 5.77 -9.31 15.23
N ASP A 134 6.68 -8.44 14.80
CA ASP A 134 7.08 -7.24 15.53
C ASP A 134 6.01 -6.13 15.48
N GLU A 135 5.26 -5.96 16.58
CA GLU A 135 4.21 -4.94 16.70
C GLU A 135 4.72 -3.49 16.58
N ARG A 136 5.96 -3.22 16.99
CA ARG A 136 6.52 -1.86 16.89
C ARG A 136 6.82 -1.51 15.46
N LEU A 137 7.43 -2.45 14.72
CA LEU A 137 7.67 -2.27 13.29
C LEU A 137 6.35 -2.18 12.51
N ALA A 138 5.38 -3.03 12.83
CA ALA A 138 4.05 -2.98 12.21
C ALA A 138 3.39 -1.60 12.41
N ARG A 139 3.45 -1.05 13.63
CA ARG A 139 2.95 0.30 13.91
C ARG A 139 3.70 1.37 13.12
N ALA A 140 5.03 1.31 13.07
CA ALA A 140 5.84 2.25 12.31
C ALA A 140 5.50 2.22 10.80
N ILE A 141 5.24 1.04 10.24
CA ILE A 141 4.77 0.89 8.87
C ILE A 141 3.40 1.54 8.69
N LEU A 142 2.44 1.22 9.56
CA LEU A 142 1.07 1.73 9.48
C LEU A 142 1.00 3.27 9.66
N ASP A 143 1.86 3.84 10.50
CA ASP A 143 1.96 5.29 10.71
C ASP A 143 2.54 6.03 9.48
N ASN A 144 3.33 5.33 8.65
CA ASN A 144 3.94 5.85 7.42
C ASN A 144 3.27 5.32 6.14
N PHE A 145 2.12 4.64 6.26
CA PHE A 145 1.55 3.86 5.15
C PHE A 145 0.86 4.72 4.09
N ALA A 146 0.43 5.92 4.45
CA ALA A 146 -0.18 6.86 3.51
C ALA A 146 0.90 7.45 2.57
N VAL A 147 0.80 7.14 1.28
CA VAL A 147 1.83 7.48 0.26
C VAL A 147 1.36 8.50 -0.78
N THR A 148 0.09 8.89 -0.73
CA THR A 148 -0.45 9.97 -1.56
C THR A 148 -0.28 11.33 -0.86
N PRO A 149 0.23 12.37 -1.54
CA PRO A 149 0.24 13.72 -1.00
C PRO A 149 -1.19 14.19 -0.68
N ASN A 150 -1.36 14.88 0.45
CA ASN A 150 -2.58 15.65 0.77
C ASN A 150 -2.54 17.04 0.13
#